data_AF-A0AAQ1P0J4-F1
#
_entry.id   AF-A0AAQ1P0J4-F1
#
_cell.length_a   1.000
_cell.length_b   1.000
_cell.length_c   1.000
_cell.angle_alpha   90.00
_cell.angle_beta   90.00
_cell.angle_gamma   90.00
#
_symmetry.space_group_name_H-M   'P 1'
#
loop_
_entity.id
_entity.type
_entity.pdbx_description
1 polymer ?
#
loop_
_entity_poly.entity_id
_entity_poly.type
_entity_poly.pdbx_seq_one_letter_code
_entity_poly.pdbx_strand_id
1 'polypeptide(L)'
;MRLVLDSETTEEEIERIQKQWGAEMEFKKGNLIFVMIGLLSSNPVFSQVETLEDCFSKKSNTSLKNLNKLKHLDSVNGRFYSEGVWGPASGMNWQTSFKHSKSLPKSKPSNMSQNEWAENTCRFNAYKIQDDQEETPWCEGVPGVGIGEVVMGYADLENKNYFYILPGVNGLRKNLESYSRPSEIIVHYLLPMLVGISPSGGKIFTSLIYWGKQSVKLSAEPGYQKIEMPQHKEMLKHVKGVVYPSILVAIEIKSVIEGKENKEHTCIDDIGNFKDEAFYKKPTLRD
;
A
#
# COMPACT_ATOMS: atom_id res chain seq x y z
N MET A 1 -39.95 22.10 3.32
CA MET A 1 -39.68 21.76 1.92
C MET A 1 -38.63 20.65 1.92
N ARG A 2 -39.08 19.41 1.76
CA ARG A 2 -38.24 18.20 1.72
C ARG A 2 -37.53 18.18 0.36
N LEU A 3 -36.20 18.14 0.35
CA LEU A 3 -35.45 17.75 -0.84
C LEU A 3 -35.34 16.23 -0.85
N VAL A 4 -35.84 15.67 -1.95
CA VAL A 4 -36.00 14.26 -2.26
C VAL A 4 -34.64 13.69 -2.64
N LEU A 5 -34.36 12.50 -2.11
CA LEU A 5 -33.27 11.60 -2.52
C LEU A 5 -33.65 11.01 -3.88
N ASP A 6 -32.90 11.32 -4.94
CA ASP A 6 -32.90 10.50 -6.16
C ASP A 6 -31.72 9.53 -6.08
N SER A 7 -32.01 8.36 -5.54
CA SER A 7 -31.22 7.15 -5.68
C SER A 7 -31.94 6.24 -6.67
N GLU A 8 -31.33 5.91 -7.80
CA GLU A 8 -31.53 4.67 -8.57
C GLU A 8 -30.71 4.74 -9.87
N THR A 9 -29.42 4.36 -9.80
CA THR A 9 -28.74 3.84 -10.98
C THR A 9 -29.40 2.49 -11.28
N THR A 10 -30.15 2.42 -12.37
CA THR A 10 -30.95 1.25 -12.71
C THR A 10 -30.04 0.11 -13.21
N GLU A 11 -30.43 -1.15 -12.99
CA GLU A 11 -29.68 -2.32 -13.49
C GLU A 11 -29.44 -2.25 -15.02
N GLU A 12 -30.32 -1.54 -15.74
CA GLU A 12 -30.20 -1.28 -17.18
C GLU A 12 -29.00 -0.39 -17.56
N GLU A 13 -28.58 0.55 -16.69
CA GLU A 13 -27.38 1.36 -16.93
C GLU A 13 -26.10 0.56 -16.72
N ILE A 14 -26.09 -0.33 -15.72
CA ILE A 14 -24.96 -1.25 -15.47
C ILE A 14 -24.81 -2.23 -16.63
N GLU A 15 -25.92 -2.78 -17.13
CA GLU A 15 -25.93 -3.72 -18.26
C GLU A 15 -25.49 -3.03 -19.56
N ARG A 16 -25.87 -1.77 -19.79
CA ARG A 16 -25.36 -0.96 -20.92
C ARG A 16 -23.86 -0.75 -20.87
N ILE A 17 -23.32 -0.38 -19.70
CA ILE A 17 -21.88 -0.14 -19.53
C ILE A 17 -21.10 -1.45 -19.75
N GLN A 18 -21.56 -2.57 -19.20
CA GLN A 18 -20.92 -3.88 -19.38
C GLN A 18 -20.95 -4.34 -20.84
N LYS A 19 -22.06 -4.13 -21.56
CA LYS A 19 -22.20 -4.47 -22.98
C LYS A 19 -21.32 -3.61 -23.88
N GLN A 20 -21.19 -2.32 -23.58
CA GLN A 20 -20.30 -1.40 -24.29
C GLN A 20 -18.82 -1.78 -24.13
N TRP A 21 -18.41 -2.20 -22.92
CA TRP A 21 -17.05 -2.67 -22.64
C TRP A 21 -16.74 -4.04 -23.28
N GLY A 22 -17.73 -4.95 -23.34
CA GLY A 22 -17.59 -6.24 -24.02
C GLY A 22 -17.35 -6.10 -25.54
N ALA A 23 -18.05 -5.16 -26.19
CA ALA A 23 -17.87 -4.88 -27.61
C ALA A 23 -16.51 -4.25 -27.94
N GLU A 24 -15.97 -3.41 -27.04
CA GLU A 24 -14.64 -2.81 -27.19
C GLU A 24 -13.51 -3.85 -27.05
N MET A 25 -13.73 -4.88 -26.25
CA MET A 25 -12.80 -6.01 -26.07
C MET A 25 -12.81 -6.98 -27.26
N GLU A 26 -13.97 -7.25 -27.85
CA GLU A 26 -14.11 -8.06 -29.08
C GLU A 26 -13.43 -7.38 -30.29
N PHE A 27 -13.56 -6.05 -30.42
CA PHE A 27 -12.92 -5.27 -31.50
C PHE A 27 -11.38 -5.34 -31.44
N LYS A 28 -10.79 -5.44 -30.24
CA LYS A 28 -9.33 -5.60 -30.06
C LYS A 28 -8.83 -7.02 -30.31
N LYS A 29 -9.67 -8.06 -30.15
CA LYS A 29 -9.32 -9.45 -30.45
C LYS A 29 -9.23 -9.74 -31.96
N GLY A 30 -10.03 -9.05 -32.79
CA GLY A 30 -10.06 -9.24 -34.24
C GLY A 30 -8.80 -8.79 -35.01
N ASN A 31 -7.98 -7.91 -34.43
CA ASN A 31 -6.78 -7.36 -35.09
C ASN A 31 -5.46 -8.02 -34.65
N LEU A 32 -5.49 -9.03 -33.76
CA LEU A 32 -4.27 -9.67 -33.23
C LEU A 32 -3.70 -10.77 -34.16
N ILE A 33 -4.43 -11.18 -35.21
CA ILE A 33 -4.08 -12.34 -36.03
C ILE A 33 -3.11 -12.01 -37.18
N PHE A 34 -2.96 -10.73 -37.59
CA PHE A 34 -2.12 -10.37 -38.74
C PHE A 34 -0.65 -10.03 -38.45
N VAL A 35 -0.21 -10.02 -37.19
CA VAL A 35 1.18 -9.64 -36.82
C VAL A 35 2.11 -10.85 -36.62
N MET A 36 1.58 -12.07 -36.58
CA MET A 36 2.35 -13.28 -36.23
C MET A 36 3.22 -13.88 -37.37
N ILE A 37 3.19 -13.33 -38.59
CA ILE A 37 3.91 -13.93 -39.75
C ILE A 37 5.25 -13.20 -40.07
N GLY A 38 5.57 -12.07 -39.42
CA GLY A 38 6.77 -11.26 -39.73
C GLY A 38 7.99 -11.44 -38.83
N LEU A 39 7.92 -12.26 -37.78
CA LEU A 39 8.89 -12.26 -36.66
C LEU A 39 9.97 -13.36 -36.70
N LEU A 40 10.26 -13.91 -37.89
CA LEU A 40 11.31 -14.94 -38.08
C LEU A 40 12.67 -14.38 -38.55
N SER A 41 12.98 -13.11 -38.26
CA SER A 41 14.35 -12.58 -38.38
C SER A 41 14.95 -12.35 -36.99
N SER A 42 15.75 -13.34 -36.60
CA SER A 42 16.54 -13.48 -35.39
C SER A 42 17.48 -12.29 -35.11
N ASN A 43 17.30 -11.67 -33.94
CA ASN A 43 18.41 -11.14 -33.15
C ASN A 43 18.31 -11.79 -31.75
N PRO A 44 19.41 -12.26 -31.14
CA PRO A 44 19.37 -12.69 -29.76
C PRO A 44 19.09 -11.45 -28.91
N VAL A 45 17.87 -11.30 -28.42
CA VAL A 45 17.54 -10.36 -27.36
C VAL A 45 18.26 -10.89 -26.12
N PHE A 46 19.47 -10.40 -25.88
CA PHE A 46 20.07 -10.49 -24.56
C PHE A 46 19.05 -9.91 -23.59
N SER A 47 18.52 -10.78 -22.72
CA SER A 47 17.70 -10.39 -21.56
C SER A 47 18.46 -9.27 -20.84
N GLN A 48 17.99 -8.02 -21.00
CA GLN A 48 18.49 -6.93 -20.18
C GLN A 48 18.03 -7.26 -18.77
N VAL A 49 18.97 -7.58 -17.88
CA VAL A 49 18.68 -7.65 -16.45
C VAL A 49 18.14 -6.27 -16.06
N GLU A 50 16.87 -6.21 -15.68
CA GLU A 50 16.26 -4.96 -15.23
C GLU A 50 17.07 -4.40 -14.06
N THR A 51 17.63 -3.21 -14.24
CA THR A 51 18.32 -2.49 -13.17
C THR A 51 17.28 -1.84 -12.26
N LEU A 52 17.34 -2.16 -10.98
CA LEU A 52 16.38 -1.62 -10.00
C LEU A 52 16.58 -0.11 -9.83
N GLU A 53 15.46 0.62 -9.86
CA GLU A 53 15.41 2.04 -9.47
C GLU A 53 15.67 2.17 -7.96
N ASP A 54 16.39 3.21 -7.55
CA ASP A 54 16.72 3.47 -6.14
C ASP A 54 15.73 4.44 -5.47
N CYS A 55 15.63 4.37 -4.14
CA CYS A 55 14.69 5.20 -3.37
C CYS A 55 15.19 6.62 -3.06
N PHE A 56 16.41 6.98 -3.45
CA PHE A 56 16.88 8.38 -3.37
C PHE A 56 16.44 9.17 -4.61
N SER A 57 16.41 8.53 -5.76
CA SER A 57 16.00 9.11 -7.04
C SER A 57 14.48 9.14 -7.20
N LYS A 58 13.78 8.08 -6.77
CA LYS A 58 12.33 7.99 -6.90
C LYS A 58 11.60 8.80 -5.84
N LYS A 59 10.61 9.60 -6.25
CA LYS A 59 9.82 10.42 -5.33
C LYS A 59 8.70 9.63 -4.66
N SER A 60 8.47 9.89 -3.37
CA SER A 60 7.29 9.41 -2.67
C SER A 60 6.00 10.05 -3.20
N ASN A 61 4.87 9.36 -3.00
CA ASN A 61 3.56 9.82 -3.43
C ASN A 61 2.97 10.84 -2.44
N THR A 62 3.42 12.08 -2.56
CA THR A 62 2.93 13.20 -1.72
C THR A 62 1.44 13.50 -1.90
N SER A 63 0.80 13.03 -2.99
CA SER A 63 -0.63 13.23 -3.22
C SER A 63 -1.52 12.56 -2.16
N LEU A 64 -1.02 11.52 -1.49
CA LEU A 64 -1.73 10.81 -0.42
C LEU A 64 -2.09 11.72 0.77
N LYS A 65 -1.38 12.84 0.98
CA LYS A 65 -1.75 13.86 1.98
C LYS A 65 -3.09 14.53 1.72
N ASN A 66 -3.63 14.41 0.50
CA ASN A 66 -4.89 15.00 0.10
C ASN A 66 -6.08 14.02 0.18
N LEU A 67 -5.88 12.79 0.67
CA LEU A 67 -6.98 11.82 0.82
C LEU A 67 -8.13 12.36 1.68
N ASN A 68 -7.82 13.21 2.66
CA ASN A 68 -8.80 13.86 3.51
C ASN A 68 -9.74 14.85 2.79
N LYS A 69 -9.38 15.29 1.57
CA LYS A 69 -10.19 16.18 0.71
C LYS A 69 -11.12 15.42 -0.23
N LEU A 70 -10.91 14.11 -0.39
CA LEU A 70 -11.72 13.27 -1.26
C LEU A 70 -13.08 12.96 -0.64
N LYS A 71 -14.08 12.85 -1.50
CA LYS A 71 -15.44 12.41 -1.18
C LYS A 71 -15.59 10.93 -1.52
N HIS A 72 -16.61 10.32 -0.92
CA HIS A 72 -16.98 8.94 -1.21
C HIS A 72 -17.13 8.73 -2.73
N LEU A 73 -16.49 7.68 -3.25
CA LEU A 73 -16.39 7.29 -4.67
C LEU A 73 -15.55 8.20 -5.56
N ASP A 74 -14.86 9.20 -5.03
CA ASP A 74 -13.87 9.94 -5.82
C ASP A 74 -12.78 8.98 -6.31
N SER A 75 -12.33 9.15 -7.55
CA SER A 75 -11.23 8.35 -8.09
C SER A 75 -9.90 8.75 -7.43
N VAL A 76 -9.06 7.75 -7.18
CA VAL A 76 -7.69 7.94 -6.71
C VAL A 76 -6.73 7.54 -7.82
N ASN A 77 -6.01 8.53 -8.34
CA ASN A 77 -5.01 8.31 -9.37
C ASN A 77 -3.83 7.51 -8.80
N GLY A 78 -3.51 6.40 -9.44
CA GLY A 78 -2.34 5.61 -9.10
C GLY A 78 -2.47 4.15 -9.51
N ARG A 79 -1.32 3.50 -9.62
CA ARG A 79 -1.20 2.06 -9.72
C ARG A 79 -0.25 1.61 -8.63
N PHE A 80 -0.72 0.68 -7.81
CA PHE A 80 0.00 0.26 -6.63
C PHE A 80 0.38 -1.20 -6.79
N TYR A 81 1.67 -1.46 -6.60
CA TYR A 81 2.27 -2.78 -6.76
C TYR A 81 2.65 -3.24 -5.37
N SER A 82 2.18 -4.40 -4.93
CA SER A 82 2.66 -4.96 -3.66
C SER A 82 4.13 -5.34 -3.79
N GLU A 83 4.78 -5.56 -2.64
CA GLU A 83 6.20 -5.89 -2.52
C GLU A 83 6.66 -6.96 -3.55
N GLY A 84 5.90 -8.04 -3.72
CA GLY A 84 6.23 -9.11 -4.67
C GLY A 84 6.11 -8.80 -6.17
N VAL A 85 5.69 -7.62 -6.64
CA VAL A 85 5.49 -7.37 -8.10
C VAL A 85 6.67 -6.69 -8.79
N TRP A 86 7.39 -5.78 -8.11
CA TRP A 86 8.44 -4.93 -8.70
C TRP A 86 9.62 -4.73 -7.76
N GLY A 87 10.65 -4.08 -8.28
CA GLY A 87 11.79 -3.60 -7.50
C GLY A 87 11.44 -2.79 -6.25
N PRO A 88 12.36 -2.72 -5.26
CA PRO A 88 12.15 -2.10 -3.96
C PRO A 88 11.56 -0.68 -4.02
N ALA A 89 12.00 0.14 -4.98
CA ALA A 89 11.53 1.52 -5.10
C ALA A 89 10.05 1.65 -5.46
N SER A 90 9.37 0.61 -5.94
CA SER A 90 7.92 0.66 -6.15
C SER A 90 7.13 0.87 -4.85
N GLY A 91 7.73 0.59 -3.69
CA GLY A 91 7.19 0.95 -2.36
C GLY A 91 7.03 2.45 -2.15
N MET A 92 7.74 3.30 -2.90
CA MET A 92 7.63 4.76 -2.80
C MET A 92 6.25 5.31 -3.14
N ASN A 93 5.47 4.57 -3.95
CA ASN A 93 4.10 4.97 -4.30
C ASN A 93 3.12 4.83 -3.12
N TRP A 94 3.47 4.02 -2.11
CA TRP A 94 2.61 3.67 -0.98
C TRP A 94 2.79 4.59 0.24
N GLN A 95 3.52 5.69 0.10
CA GLN A 95 3.86 6.58 1.21
C GLN A 95 4.03 8.03 0.77
N THR A 96 3.96 8.97 1.72
CA THR A 96 4.25 10.39 1.49
C THR A 96 5.71 10.76 1.72
N SER A 97 6.41 10.01 2.59
CA SER A 97 7.84 10.14 2.85
C SER A 97 8.40 8.84 3.43
N PHE A 98 9.73 8.77 3.58
CA PHE A 98 10.39 7.75 4.39
C PHE A 98 11.75 8.22 4.91
N LYS A 99 12.18 7.61 6.01
CA LYS A 99 13.49 7.79 6.60
C LYS A 99 14.58 7.14 5.76
N HIS A 100 15.45 7.95 5.18
CA HIS A 100 16.67 7.46 4.55
C HIS A 100 17.66 6.88 5.58
N SER A 101 18.44 5.88 5.17
CA SER A 101 19.60 5.46 5.96
C SER A 101 20.73 6.49 5.83
N LYS A 102 21.08 7.18 6.92
CA LYS A 102 22.11 8.24 6.95
C LYS A 102 23.52 7.75 6.59
N SER A 103 23.79 6.45 6.73
CA SER A 103 25.11 5.87 6.45
C SER A 103 25.37 5.60 4.98
N LEU A 104 24.35 5.71 4.12
CA LEU A 104 24.46 5.32 2.74
C LEU A 104 24.81 6.51 1.83
N PRO A 105 25.76 6.37 0.88
CA PRO A 105 26.13 7.45 -0.03
C PRO A 105 24.98 7.78 -0.97
N LYS A 106 24.86 9.02 -1.44
CA LYS A 106 23.76 9.39 -2.38
C LYS A 106 23.85 8.70 -3.74
N SER A 107 25.02 8.23 -4.11
CA SER A 107 25.31 7.56 -5.38
C SER A 107 25.85 6.16 -5.15
N LYS A 108 25.59 5.25 -6.10
CA LYS A 108 26.06 3.86 -6.04
C LYS A 108 27.57 3.77 -5.84
N PRO A 109 28.07 3.08 -4.80
CA PRO A 109 29.48 2.76 -4.67
C PRO A 109 30.01 1.94 -5.86
N SER A 110 31.30 2.06 -6.17
CA SER A 110 31.91 1.27 -7.26
C SER A 110 31.99 -0.23 -6.95
N ASN A 111 32.06 -0.60 -5.67
CA ASN A 111 32.16 -1.97 -5.17
C ASN A 111 30.80 -2.64 -4.87
N MET A 112 29.69 -2.04 -5.32
CA MET A 112 28.32 -2.53 -5.07
C MET A 112 27.53 -2.60 -6.37
N SER A 113 26.68 -3.63 -6.52
CA SER A 113 25.78 -3.73 -7.68
C SER A 113 24.66 -2.67 -7.60
N GLN A 114 24.06 -2.31 -8.74
CA GLN A 114 22.94 -1.35 -8.73
C GLN A 114 21.74 -1.88 -7.95
N ASN A 115 21.49 -3.20 -8.01
CA ASN A 115 20.35 -3.82 -7.36
C ASN A 115 20.53 -3.87 -5.84
N GLU A 116 21.70 -4.32 -5.37
CA GLU A 116 22.06 -4.26 -3.95
C GLU A 116 22.01 -2.83 -3.41
N TRP A 117 22.45 -1.87 -4.23
CA TRP A 117 22.40 -0.47 -3.85
C TRP A 117 20.95 0.04 -3.73
N ALA A 118 20.11 -0.25 -4.71
CA ALA A 118 18.70 0.10 -4.68
C ALA A 118 17.99 -0.50 -3.45
N GLU A 119 18.20 -1.79 -3.16
CA GLU A 119 17.67 -2.45 -1.96
C GLU A 119 18.09 -1.73 -0.67
N ASN A 120 19.37 -1.37 -0.56
CA ASN A 120 19.90 -0.64 0.60
C ASN A 120 19.27 0.75 0.76
N THR A 121 19.11 1.51 -0.33
CA THR A 121 18.44 2.83 -0.27
C THR A 121 16.97 2.74 0.14
N CYS A 122 16.33 1.62 -0.15
CA CYS A 122 14.90 1.40 0.03
C CYS A 122 14.53 0.72 1.36
N ARG A 123 15.50 0.49 2.25
CA ARG A 123 15.36 -0.34 3.46
C ARG A 123 14.17 -0.01 4.36
N PHE A 124 13.75 1.25 4.45
CA PHE A 124 12.68 1.73 5.36
C PHE A 124 11.44 2.25 4.61
N ASN A 125 11.21 1.81 3.38
CA ASN A 125 10.04 2.24 2.61
C ASN A 125 8.79 1.41 2.94
N ALA A 126 7.66 1.78 2.36
CA ALA A 126 6.36 1.19 2.61
C ALA A 126 6.14 -0.24 2.08
N TYR A 127 7.14 -0.88 1.48
CA TYR A 127 7.07 -2.34 1.29
C TYR A 127 7.31 -3.09 2.59
N LYS A 128 7.99 -2.46 3.56
CA LYS A 128 8.26 -3.08 4.84
C LYS A 128 7.00 -3.37 5.65
N ILE A 129 5.99 -2.51 5.53
CA ILE A 129 4.67 -2.77 6.14
C ILE A 129 3.83 -3.85 5.45
N GLN A 130 4.40 -4.60 4.51
CA GLN A 130 3.74 -5.67 3.75
C GLN A 130 4.49 -7.00 3.86
N ASP A 131 5.63 -7.05 4.56
CA ASP A 131 6.55 -8.20 4.56
C ASP A 131 6.30 -9.21 5.71
N ASP A 132 5.29 -8.95 6.54
CA ASP A 132 4.93 -9.75 7.73
C ASP A 132 6.11 -9.94 8.72
N GLN A 133 7.14 -9.09 8.68
CA GLN A 133 8.30 -9.16 9.57
C GLN A 133 8.26 -8.07 10.65
N GLU A 134 8.60 -8.49 11.87
CA GLU A 134 8.96 -7.56 12.93
C GLU A 134 10.39 -7.04 12.66
N GLU A 135 10.73 -5.86 13.19
CA GLU A 135 12.06 -5.20 13.03
C GLU A 135 12.34 -4.61 11.64
N THR A 136 11.37 -4.68 10.72
CA THR A 136 11.39 -4.03 9.41
C THR A 136 10.36 -2.90 9.38
N PRO A 137 10.62 -1.75 10.02
CA PRO A 137 9.67 -0.65 9.99
C PRO A 137 9.71 0.11 8.66
N TRP A 138 8.55 0.60 8.25
CA TRP A 138 8.51 1.92 7.62
C TRP A 138 8.63 2.98 8.70
N CYS A 139 9.43 4.01 8.43
CA CYS A 139 9.48 5.22 9.26
C CYS A 139 9.33 6.43 8.34
N GLU A 140 8.58 7.43 8.76
CA GLU A 140 8.47 8.68 8.01
C GLU A 140 9.81 9.45 7.96
N GLY A 141 9.95 10.31 6.95
CA GLY A 141 11.21 10.99 6.63
C GLY A 141 11.18 12.51 6.70
N VAL A 142 10.12 13.11 7.25
CA VAL A 142 10.03 14.58 7.34
C VAL A 142 10.68 15.07 8.63
N PRO A 143 11.06 16.36 8.73
CA PRO A 143 11.49 16.92 10.00
C PRO A 143 10.37 16.92 11.04
N GLY A 144 10.65 16.37 12.23
CA GLY A 144 9.71 16.26 13.34
C GLY A 144 8.91 14.96 13.30
N VAL A 145 7.95 14.78 14.20
CA VAL A 145 7.28 13.49 14.47
C VAL A 145 6.35 12.95 13.35
N GLY A 146 6.33 13.58 12.18
CA GLY A 146 5.57 13.06 11.03
C GLY A 146 4.05 13.19 11.07
N ILE A 147 3.48 14.14 11.83
CA ILE A 147 2.02 14.40 11.80
C ILE A 147 1.59 14.76 10.36
N GLY A 148 0.55 14.09 9.87
CA GLY A 148 0.03 14.23 8.51
C GLY A 148 0.79 13.44 7.44
N GLU A 149 1.85 12.71 7.80
CA GLU A 149 2.43 11.70 6.92
C GLU A 149 1.50 10.50 6.80
N VAL A 150 1.53 9.89 5.61
CA VAL A 150 0.66 8.77 5.23
C VAL A 150 1.51 7.63 4.72
N VAL A 151 1.21 6.42 5.20
CA VAL A 151 1.71 5.15 4.66
C VAL A 151 0.54 4.22 4.38
N MET A 152 0.63 3.38 3.35
CA MET A 152 -0.44 2.51 2.90
C MET A 152 -0.04 1.05 2.95
N GLY A 153 -0.85 0.24 3.63
CA GLY A 153 -0.85 -1.21 3.49
C GLY A 153 -2.06 -1.68 2.69
N TYR A 154 -2.25 -2.98 2.61
CA TYR A 154 -3.47 -3.57 2.09
C TYR A 154 -3.93 -4.74 2.96
N ALA A 155 -5.19 -5.09 2.84
CA ALA A 155 -5.80 -6.20 3.55
C ALA A 155 -6.77 -6.94 2.63
N ASP A 156 -7.00 -8.22 2.88
CA ASP A 156 -8.06 -8.97 2.24
C ASP A 156 -9.42 -8.52 2.81
N LEU A 157 -10.38 -8.31 1.93
CA LEU A 157 -11.74 -7.90 2.29
C LEU A 157 -12.67 -9.12 2.42
N GLU A 158 -12.28 -10.27 1.89
CA GLU A 158 -13.09 -11.49 1.93
C GLU A 158 -13.12 -12.07 3.35
N ASN A 159 -14.32 -12.17 3.93
CA ASN A 159 -14.59 -12.76 5.25
C ASN A 159 -13.81 -12.15 6.43
N LYS A 160 -13.11 -11.03 6.23
CA LYS A 160 -12.34 -10.32 7.24
C LYS A 160 -12.78 -8.86 7.27
N ASN A 161 -13.56 -8.51 8.30
CA ASN A 161 -14.04 -7.15 8.52
C ASN A 161 -13.05 -6.29 9.31
N TYR A 162 -11.77 -6.69 9.36
CA TYR A 162 -10.72 -6.03 10.12
C TYR A 162 -9.37 -6.15 9.43
N PHE A 163 -8.44 -5.31 9.85
CA PHE A 163 -7.01 -5.47 9.60
C PHE A 163 -6.21 -5.26 10.89
N TYR A 164 -4.95 -5.63 10.89
CA TYR A 164 -4.02 -5.34 11.97
C TYR A 164 -3.01 -4.27 11.55
N ILE A 165 -2.61 -3.46 12.53
CA ILE A 165 -1.45 -2.58 12.44
C ILE A 165 -0.47 -2.97 13.55
N LEU A 166 0.82 -2.90 13.28
CA LEU A 166 1.88 -3.05 14.28
C LEU A 166 2.61 -1.69 14.45
N PRO A 167 2.22 -0.87 15.44
CA PRO A 167 2.81 0.45 15.62
C PRO A 167 4.22 0.39 16.21
N GLY A 168 5.09 1.30 15.76
CA GLY A 168 6.47 1.41 16.24
C GLY A 168 7.43 0.39 15.63
N VAL A 169 8.63 0.32 16.19
CA VAL A 169 9.69 -0.62 15.80
C VAL A 169 9.77 -1.73 16.84
N ASN A 170 9.17 -2.88 16.54
CA ASN A 170 9.08 -4.05 17.42
C ASN A 170 10.33 -4.93 17.29
N GLY A 171 10.27 -6.14 17.84
CA GLY A 171 11.38 -7.09 17.97
C GLY A 171 12.17 -6.90 19.26
N LEU A 172 12.79 -5.74 19.46
CA LEU A 172 13.48 -5.41 20.71
C LEU A 172 12.77 -4.29 21.47
N ARG A 173 12.58 -4.47 22.78
CA ARG A 173 11.93 -3.43 23.62
C ARG A 173 12.63 -2.07 23.52
N LYS A 174 13.97 -2.08 23.47
CA LYS A 174 14.76 -0.84 23.28
C LYS A 174 14.37 -0.10 22.01
N ASN A 175 14.12 -0.80 20.90
CA ASN A 175 13.76 -0.16 19.64
C ASN A 175 12.36 0.48 19.72
N LEU A 176 11.40 -0.24 20.30
CA LEU A 176 10.03 0.27 20.47
C LEU A 176 9.99 1.54 21.33
N GLU A 177 10.83 1.60 22.37
CA GLU A 177 10.94 2.77 23.25
C GLU A 177 11.78 3.89 22.65
N SER A 178 12.69 3.58 21.71
CA SER A 178 13.62 4.55 21.12
C SER A 178 12.94 5.40 20.04
N TYR A 179 12.09 4.82 19.21
CA TYR A 179 11.39 5.49 18.11
C TYR A 179 9.99 5.99 18.52
N SER A 180 9.51 7.03 17.85
CA SER A 180 8.12 7.45 18.00
C SER A 180 7.18 6.46 17.33
N ARG A 181 5.96 6.34 17.87
CA ARG A 181 4.90 5.50 17.32
C ARG A 181 3.57 6.23 17.32
N PRO A 182 2.67 5.96 16.36
CA PRO A 182 1.38 6.63 16.32
C PRO A 182 0.54 6.24 17.54
N SER A 183 -0.17 7.22 18.11
CA SER A 183 -1.13 7.03 19.19
C SER A 183 -2.56 7.34 18.75
N GLU A 184 -2.73 8.23 17.78
CA GLU A 184 -3.98 8.40 17.05
C GLU A 184 -3.70 8.50 15.55
N ILE A 185 -4.58 7.86 14.78
CA ILE A 185 -4.48 7.79 13.32
C ILE A 185 -5.84 8.11 12.68
N ILE A 186 -5.81 8.54 11.43
CA ILE A 186 -6.95 8.44 10.52
C ILE A 186 -6.65 7.30 9.55
N VAL A 187 -7.55 6.31 9.52
CA VAL A 187 -7.53 5.24 8.52
C VAL A 187 -8.39 5.68 7.36
N HIS A 188 -7.79 5.84 6.18
CA HIS A 188 -8.49 6.04 4.92
C HIS A 188 -8.63 4.72 4.17
N TYR A 189 -9.80 4.50 3.59
CA TYR A 189 -10.16 3.29 2.86
C TYR A 189 -10.20 3.56 1.37
N LEU A 190 -9.43 2.79 0.60
CA LEU A 190 -9.40 2.86 -0.84
C LEU A 190 -9.73 1.48 -1.41
N LEU A 191 -10.73 1.40 -2.28
CA LEU A 191 -11.12 0.15 -2.92
C LEU A 191 -10.52 0.07 -4.31
N PRO A 192 -9.66 -0.92 -4.60
CA PRO A 192 -9.23 -1.23 -5.95
C PRO A 192 -10.37 -1.92 -6.71
N MET A 193 -10.80 -1.34 -7.82
CA MET A 193 -11.82 -1.96 -8.67
C MET A 193 -11.25 -3.06 -9.58
N LEU A 194 -9.92 -3.14 -9.67
CA LEU A 194 -9.20 -4.18 -10.41
C LEU A 194 -7.95 -4.60 -9.65
N VAL A 195 -7.82 -5.91 -9.39
CA VAL A 195 -6.65 -6.52 -8.76
C VAL A 195 -6.09 -7.58 -9.71
N GLY A 196 -4.86 -7.35 -10.18
CA GLY A 196 -4.09 -8.33 -10.95
C GLY A 196 -3.08 -9.06 -10.07
N ILE A 197 -2.58 -10.21 -10.54
CA ILE A 197 -1.49 -10.96 -9.91
C ILE A 197 -0.30 -10.99 -10.88
N SER A 198 0.90 -10.68 -10.39
CA SER A 198 2.13 -10.81 -11.17
C SER A 198 2.58 -12.27 -11.27
N PRO A 199 3.46 -12.63 -12.22
CA PRO A 199 4.06 -13.96 -12.27
C PRO A 199 4.78 -14.37 -10.97
N SER A 200 5.29 -13.39 -10.24
CA SER A 200 5.93 -13.54 -8.92
C SER A 200 4.96 -13.61 -7.74
N GLY A 201 3.64 -13.55 -7.99
CA GLY A 201 2.60 -13.68 -6.96
C GLY A 201 2.21 -12.38 -6.24
N GLY A 202 2.83 -11.25 -6.56
CA GLY A 202 2.44 -9.96 -6.00
C GLY A 202 1.13 -9.42 -6.60
N LYS A 203 0.44 -8.55 -5.85
CA LYS A 203 -0.83 -7.93 -6.25
C LYS A 203 -0.61 -6.57 -6.94
N ILE A 204 -1.39 -6.32 -7.99
CA ILE A 204 -1.40 -5.08 -8.74
C ILE A 204 -2.77 -4.42 -8.59
N PHE A 205 -2.83 -3.30 -7.88
CA PHE A 205 -4.04 -2.56 -7.60
C PHE A 205 -4.21 -1.40 -8.56
N THR A 206 -5.38 -1.33 -9.21
CA THR A 206 -5.71 -0.31 -10.22
C THR A 206 -7.16 0.14 -10.08
N SER A 207 -7.47 1.29 -10.68
CA SER A 207 -8.82 1.89 -10.66
C SER A 207 -9.33 2.06 -9.23
N LEU A 208 -8.56 2.77 -8.41
CA LEU A 208 -8.90 2.96 -7.00
C LEU A 208 -10.01 3.99 -6.85
N ILE A 209 -10.93 3.71 -5.93
CA ILE A 209 -11.93 4.68 -5.46
C ILE A 209 -11.72 4.93 -3.97
N TYR A 210 -11.94 6.16 -3.55
CA TYR A 210 -11.93 6.52 -2.14
C TYR A 210 -13.26 6.14 -1.49
N TRP A 211 -13.23 5.35 -0.42
CA TRP A 211 -14.45 4.90 0.25
C TRP A 211 -14.82 5.80 1.42
N GLY A 212 -13.87 6.12 2.29
CA GLY A 212 -14.14 6.87 3.50
C GLY A 212 -12.98 6.83 4.47
N LYS A 213 -13.22 7.28 5.69
CA LYS A 213 -12.21 7.29 6.74
C LYS A 213 -12.80 7.07 8.13
N GLN A 214 -11.97 6.60 9.05
CA GLN A 214 -12.27 6.57 10.48
C GLN A 214 -11.09 7.07 11.31
N SER A 215 -11.36 7.66 12.46
CA SER A 215 -10.33 8.00 13.45
C SER A 215 -10.19 6.85 14.44
N VAL A 216 -8.96 6.45 14.72
CA VAL A 216 -8.65 5.34 15.64
C VAL A 216 -7.64 5.82 16.65
N LYS A 217 -7.94 5.58 17.94
CA LYS A 217 -6.97 5.72 19.03
C LYS A 217 -6.31 4.38 19.27
N LEU A 218 -4.99 4.34 19.14
CA LEU A 218 -4.18 3.15 19.33
C LEU A 218 -3.83 2.99 20.82
N SER A 219 -3.69 1.75 21.25
CA SER A 219 -3.14 1.42 22.55
C SER A 219 -1.67 1.81 22.61
N ALA A 220 -1.19 2.18 23.80
CA ALA A 220 0.23 2.38 24.04
C ALA A 220 1.00 1.05 24.17
N GLU A 221 0.28 -0.06 24.38
CA GLU A 221 0.84 -1.40 24.54
C GLU A 221 1.50 -1.90 23.25
N PRO A 222 2.58 -2.69 23.38
CA PRO A 222 3.25 -3.32 22.24
C PRO A 222 2.36 -4.37 21.55
N GLY A 223 2.69 -4.67 20.29
CA GLY A 223 2.06 -5.73 19.53
C GLY A 223 1.01 -5.26 18.53
N TYR A 224 0.47 -6.23 17.80
CA TYR A 224 -0.52 -5.97 16.76
C TYR A 224 -1.83 -5.47 17.37
N GLN A 225 -2.38 -4.44 16.75
CA GLN A 225 -3.65 -3.85 17.15
C GLN A 225 -4.67 -4.08 16.04
N LYS A 226 -5.78 -4.73 16.41
CA LYS A 226 -6.88 -5.04 15.50
C LYS A 226 -7.73 -3.80 15.29
N ILE A 227 -7.98 -3.45 14.03
CA ILE A 227 -8.84 -2.35 13.61
C ILE A 227 -9.99 -2.90 12.79
N GLU A 228 -11.21 -2.80 13.33
CA GLU A 228 -12.44 -3.15 12.62
C GLU A 228 -12.73 -2.12 11.51
N MET A 229 -13.34 -2.58 10.43
CA MET A 229 -13.74 -1.78 9.27
C MET A 229 -15.27 -1.58 9.29
N PRO A 230 -15.77 -0.41 9.74
CA PRO A 230 -17.20 -0.24 10.04
C PRO A 230 -18.14 -0.45 8.85
N GLN A 231 -17.68 -0.17 7.62
CA GLN A 231 -18.47 -0.27 6.39
C GLN A 231 -18.08 -1.51 5.55
N HIS A 232 -17.59 -2.56 6.20
CA HIS A 232 -17.08 -3.76 5.52
C HIS A 232 -18.10 -4.40 4.58
N LYS A 233 -19.36 -4.53 5.00
CA LYS A 233 -20.40 -5.17 4.20
C LYS A 233 -20.70 -4.38 2.92
N GLU A 234 -20.76 -3.06 3.02
CA GLU A 234 -20.98 -2.16 1.90
C GLU A 234 -19.78 -2.16 0.94
N MET A 235 -18.56 -2.12 1.48
CA MET A 235 -17.33 -2.25 0.68
C MET A 235 -17.29 -3.57 -0.09
N LEU A 236 -17.58 -4.69 0.58
CA LEU A 236 -17.57 -6.03 -0.03
C LEU A 236 -18.64 -6.15 -1.12
N LYS A 237 -19.83 -5.57 -0.90
CA LYS A 237 -20.88 -5.49 -1.93
C LYS A 237 -20.43 -4.69 -3.14
N HIS A 238 -19.70 -3.58 -2.93
CA HIS A 238 -19.24 -2.70 -4.00
C HIS A 238 -18.19 -3.36 -4.90
N VAL A 239 -17.29 -4.17 -4.32
CA VAL A 239 -16.27 -4.92 -5.08
C VAL A 239 -16.73 -6.31 -5.52
N LYS A 240 -18.04 -6.57 -5.53
CA LYS A 240 -18.58 -7.86 -5.97
C LYS A 240 -18.14 -8.15 -7.42
N GLY A 241 -17.52 -9.31 -7.63
CA GLY A 241 -16.98 -9.71 -8.93
C GLY A 241 -15.52 -9.31 -9.16
N VAL A 242 -14.91 -8.52 -8.27
CA VAL A 242 -13.46 -8.31 -8.27
C VAL A 242 -12.78 -9.59 -7.78
N VAL A 243 -11.83 -10.08 -8.58
CA VAL A 243 -11.00 -11.23 -8.21
C VAL A 243 -10.02 -10.80 -7.11
N TYR A 244 -9.95 -11.54 -6.00
CA TYR A 244 -9.18 -11.19 -4.80
C TYR A 244 -9.58 -9.86 -4.17
N PRO A 245 -10.85 -9.72 -3.69
CA PRO A 245 -11.34 -8.48 -3.13
C PRO A 245 -10.45 -8.05 -1.96
N SER A 246 -9.77 -6.92 -2.17
CA SER A 246 -8.78 -6.36 -1.26
C SER A 246 -9.15 -4.91 -0.98
N ILE A 247 -8.59 -4.36 0.09
CA ILE A 247 -8.72 -2.95 0.45
C ILE A 247 -7.34 -2.37 0.70
N LEU A 248 -7.12 -1.15 0.23
CA LEU A 248 -5.94 -0.38 0.56
C LEU A 248 -6.28 0.49 1.76
N VAL A 249 -5.43 0.42 2.78
CA VAL A 249 -5.62 1.13 4.05
C VAL A 249 -4.49 2.14 4.20
N ALA A 250 -4.83 3.42 4.08
CA ALA A 250 -3.88 4.51 4.27
C ALA A 250 -3.96 5.04 5.70
N ILE A 251 -2.83 5.05 6.40
CA ILE A 251 -2.71 5.48 7.79
C ILE A 251 -2.13 6.89 7.81
N GLU A 252 -2.95 7.90 8.10
CA GLU A 252 -2.51 9.27 8.37
C GLU A 252 -2.19 9.41 9.87
N ILE A 253 -0.97 9.83 10.20
CA ILE A 253 -0.54 10.07 11.59
C ILE A 253 -1.21 11.35 12.13
N LYS A 254 -1.94 11.25 13.24
CA LYS A 254 -2.57 12.42 13.90
C LYS A 254 -1.87 12.86 15.16
N SER A 255 -1.47 11.92 15.99
CA SER A 255 -0.68 12.15 17.19
C SER A 255 0.20 10.94 17.47
N VAL A 256 1.23 11.15 18.29
CA VAL A 256 2.29 10.18 18.53
C VAL A 256 2.55 10.01 20.03
N ILE A 257 3.06 8.84 20.40
CA ILE A 257 3.85 8.68 21.62
C ILE A 257 5.31 8.91 21.21
N GLU A 258 5.94 9.94 21.78
CA GLU A 258 7.34 10.25 21.47
C GLU A 258 8.28 9.14 21.98
N GLY A 259 9.24 8.77 21.14
CA GLY A 259 10.35 7.91 21.52
C GLY A 259 11.37 8.59 22.44
N LYS A 260 12.29 7.81 22.99
CA LYS A 260 13.37 8.30 23.86
C LYS A 260 14.57 8.87 23.11
N GLU A 261 14.93 8.30 21.95
CA GLU A 261 16.17 8.66 21.24
C GLU A 261 15.89 9.13 19.81
N ASN A 262 15.20 8.32 19.00
CA ASN A 262 14.85 8.61 17.60
C ASN A 262 13.44 9.20 17.49
N LYS A 263 13.14 10.16 18.38
CA LYS A 263 11.79 10.69 18.55
C LYS A 263 11.28 11.49 17.36
N GLU A 264 12.18 11.97 16.52
CA GLU A 264 11.88 12.68 15.28
C GLU A 264 11.38 11.78 14.16
N HIS A 265 11.22 10.47 14.39
CA HIS A 265 10.75 9.52 13.39
C HIS A 265 9.64 8.65 13.94
N THR A 266 8.45 8.74 13.33
CA THR A 266 7.33 7.85 13.64
C THR A 266 7.32 6.63 12.73
N CYS A 267 7.27 5.44 13.32
CA CYS A 267 7.40 4.17 12.59
C CYS A 267 6.18 3.26 12.75
N ILE A 268 5.98 2.40 11.76
CA ILE A 268 4.98 1.32 11.72
C ILE A 268 5.67 0.11 11.07
N ASP A 269 5.60 -1.06 11.70
CA ASP A 269 6.22 -2.29 11.19
C ASP A 269 5.35 -2.99 10.16
N ASP A 270 4.04 -3.10 10.40
CA ASP A 270 3.18 -3.96 9.57
C ASP A 270 1.75 -3.45 9.51
N ILE A 271 1.10 -3.67 8.35
CA ILE A 271 -0.32 -3.38 8.09
C ILE A 271 -0.89 -4.48 7.19
N GLY A 272 -1.77 -5.32 7.73
CA GLY A 272 -2.40 -6.37 6.94
C GLY A 272 -3.30 -7.32 7.73
N ASN A 273 -3.80 -8.36 7.06
CA ASN A 273 -4.61 -9.42 7.69
C ASN A 273 -4.42 -10.79 7.06
N PHE A 274 -3.26 -11.05 6.44
CA PHE A 274 -3.02 -12.24 5.63
C PHE A 274 -2.72 -13.50 6.45
N LYS A 275 -2.29 -13.34 7.71
CA LYS A 275 -2.02 -14.45 8.62
C LYS A 275 -3.23 -14.86 9.44
N ASP A 276 -3.09 -15.97 10.16
CA ASP A 276 -4.08 -16.40 11.13
C ASP A 276 -4.05 -15.53 12.41
N GLU A 277 -5.05 -15.72 13.27
CA GLU A 277 -5.15 -14.95 14.50
C GLU A 277 -4.01 -15.26 15.49
N ALA A 278 -3.41 -16.45 15.41
CA ALA A 278 -2.30 -16.84 16.28
C ALA A 278 -1.04 -16.01 15.98
N PHE A 279 -0.77 -15.76 14.70
CA PHE A 279 0.31 -14.86 14.28
C PHE A 279 0.14 -13.46 14.87
N TYR A 280 -1.06 -12.87 14.79
CA TYR A 280 -1.29 -11.51 15.29
C TYR A 280 -1.38 -11.41 16.82
N LYS A 281 -1.55 -12.53 17.52
CA LYS A 281 -1.55 -12.58 19.00
C LYS A 281 -0.19 -12.94 19.59
N LYS A 282 0.81 -13.26 18.77
CA LYS A 282 2.15 -13.62 19.27
C LYS A 282 2.81 -12.41 19.94
N PRO A 283 3.68 -12.62 20.94
CA PRO A 283 4.54 -11.55 21.46
C PRO A 283 5.43 -11.00 20.35
N THR A 284 5.46 -9.69 20.19
CA THR A 284 6.29 -8.99 19.20
C THR A 284 7.57 -8.40 19.79
N LEU A 285 7.78 -8.58 21.09
CA LEU A 285 8.97 -8.09 21.79
C LEU A 285 9.76 -9.25 22.38
N ARG A 286 11.08 -9.10 22.27
CA ARG A 286 12.11 -9.89 22.92
C ARG A 286 12.91 -8.94 23.81
N ASP A 287 13.41 -9.49 24.92
CA ASP A 287 14.25 -8.75 25.87
C ASP A 287 15.65 -8.47 25.30
#